data_AF-B6JFP6-F1
#
_entry.id   AF-B6JFP6-F1
#
_cell.length_a   1.000
_cell.length_b   1.000
_cell.length_c   1.000
_cell.angle_alpha   90.00
_cell.angle_beta   90.00
_cell.angle_gamma   90.00
#
_symmetry.space_group_name_H-M   'P 1'
#
loop_
_entity.id
_entity.type
_entity.pdbx_description
1 polymer ?
#
loop_
_entity_poly.entity_id
_entity_poly.type
_entity_poly.pdbx_seq_one_letter_code
_entity_poly.pdbx_strand_id
1 'polypeptide(L)' 'MGLSFQHILILLVVVLLLFGRNKISDLMGDFAKGIKAFKKGMSDDEVETAKSDSIKTIDNTGKPTNVQANPQRQDSTV' A
#
# COMPACT_ATOMS: atom_id res chain seq x y z
N MET A 1 -29.91 -1.11 -28.40
CA MET A 1 -28.67 -1.92 -28.27
C MET A 1 -27.69 -1.12 -27.42
N GLY A 2 -27.83 -1.13 -26.09
CA GLY A 2 -26.97 -0.36 -25.19
C GLY A 2 -25.85 -1.25 -24.63
N LEU A 3 -24.68 -0.66 -24.37
CA LEU A 3 -23.61 -1.33 -23.64
C LEU A 3 -24.09 -1.57 -22.21
N SER A 4 -24.63 -2.75 -21.95
CA SER A 4 -25.01 -3.11 -20.59
C SER A 4 -23.77 -3.34 -19.75
N PHE A 5 -23.90 -3.19 -18.43
CA PHE A 5 -22.83 -3.47 -17.47
C PHE A 5 -22.17 -4.84 -17.69
N GLN A 6 -22.97 -5.84 -18.11
CA GLN A 6 -22.48 -7.18 -18.43
C GLN A 6 -21.48 -7.20 -19.60
N HIS A 7 -21.70 -6.40 -20.66
CA HIS A 7 -20.78 -6.32 -21.79
C HIS A 7 -19.41 -5.75 -21.37
N ILE A 8 -19.43 -4.71 -20.52
CA ILE A 8 -18.20 -4.08 -20.01
C ILE A 8 -17.40 -5.07 -19.18
N LEU A 9 -18.06 -5.88 -18.34
CA LEU A 9 -17.39 -6.89 -17.53
C LEU A 9 -16.72 -7.97 -18.41
N ILE A 10 -17.42 -8.45 -19.44
CA ILE A 10 -16.88 -9.43 -20.41
C ILE A 10 -15.68 -8.84 -21.15
N LEU A 11 -15.80 -7.60 -21.62
CA LEU A 11 -14.71 -6.87 -22.28
C LEU A 11 -13.49 -6.78 -21.35
N LEU A 12 -13.69 -6.45 -20.08
CA LEU A 12 -12.62 -6.35 -19.09
C LEU A 12 -11.89 -7.68 -18.91
N VAL A 13 -12.62 -8.79 -18.83
CA VAL A 13 -12.04 -10.14 -18.74
C VAL A 13 -11.23 -10.47 -19.98
N VAL A 14 -11.74 -10.17 -21.17
CA VAL A 14 -11.04 -10.38 -22.44
C VAL A 14 -9.74 -9.57 -22.47
N VAL A 15 -9.79 -8.27 -22.14
CA VAL A 15 -8.61 -7.41 -22.05
C VAL A 15 -7.61 -7.98 -21.04
N LEU A 16 -8.08 -8.44 -19.86
CA LEU A 16 -7.22 -9.04 -18.84
C LEU A 16 -6.55 -10.34 -19.31
N LEU A 17 -7.22 -11.14 -20.15
CA LEU A 17 -6.67 -12.35 -20.76
C LEU A 17 -5.62 -12.04 -21.82
N LEU A 18 -5.89 -11.06 -22.70
CA LEU A 18 -5.00 -10.66 -23.79
C LEU A 18 -3.71 -10.02 -23.27
N PHE A 19 -3.82 -9.10 -22.32
CA PHE A 19 -2.67 -8.38 -21.76
C PHE A 19 -2.03 -9.09 -20.56
N GLY A 20 -2.78 -9.96 -19.88
CA GLY A 20 -2.36 -10.60 -18.63
C GLY A 20 -2.36 -9.63 -17.44
N ARG A 21 -2.66 -10.17 -16.25
CA ARG A 21 -2.68 -9.43 -14.98
C ARG A 21 -1.36 -8.75 -14.60
N ASN A 22 -0.22 -9.31 -15.02
CA ASN A 22 1.10 -8.80 -14.64
C ASN A 22 1.43 -7.45 -15.27
N LYS A 23 1.07 -7.23 -16.54
CA LYS A 23 1.33 -5.97 -17.25
C LYS A 23 0.41 -4.86 -16.74
N ILE A 24 -0.86 -5.19 -16.53
CA ILE A 24 -1.86 -4.25 -16.03
C ILE A 24 -1.51 -3.80 -14.60
N SER A 25 -1.04 -4.69 -13.72
CA SER A 25 -0.65 -4.30 -12.35
C SER A 25 0.54 -3.34 -12.32
N ASP A 26 1.54 -3.55 -13.17
CA ASP A 26 2.73 -2.68 -13.26
C ASP A 26 2.33 -1.27 -13.73
N LEU A 27 1.57 -1.21 -14.83
CA LEU A 27 1.01 0.04 -15.37
C LEU A 27 0.05 0.74 -14.38
N MET A 28 -0.82 -0.02 -13.70
CA MET A 28 -1.74 0.53 -12.71
C MET A 28 -0.98 1.08 -11.49
N GLY A 29 0.13 0.45 -11.09
CA GLY A 29 0.99 0.94 -10.03
C GLY A 29 1.61 2.30 -10.37
N ASP A 30 2.17 2.45 -11.57
CA ASP A 30 2.76 3.71 -12.03
C ASP A 30 1.70 4.79 -12.26
N PHE A 31 0.53 4.43 -12.82
CA PHE A 31 -0.61 5.31 -12.94
C PHE A 31 -1.14 5.78 -11.57
N ALA A 32 -1.25 4.87 -10.59
CA ALA A 32 -1.68 5.19 -9.23
C ALA A 32 -0.69 6.10 -8.50
N LYS A 33 0.63 5.88 -8.67
CA LYS A 33 1.66 6.80 -8.16
C LYS A 33 1.51 8.18 -8.79
N GLY A 34 1.29 8.26 -10.11
CA GLY A 34 1.06 9.51 -10.83
C GLY A 34 -0.15 10.27 -10.30
N ILE A 35 -1.30 9.60 -10.15
CA ILE A 35 -2.51 10.20 -9.56
C ILE A 35 -2.28 10.62 -8.11
N LYS A 36 -1.61 9.78 -7.30
CA LYS A 36 -1.30 10.11 -5.89
C LYS A 36 -0.40 11.34 -5.80
N ALA A 37 0.63 11.44 -6.63
CA ALA A 37 1.53 12.59 -6.69
C ALA A 37 0.78 13.85 -7.14
N PHE A 38 -0.10 13.74 -8.14
CA PHE A 38 -0.96 14.84 -8.58
C PHE A 38 -1.91 15.31 -7.46
N LYS A 39 -2.56 14.38 -6.78
CA LYS A 39 -3.43 14.69 -5.64
C LYS A 39 -2.66 15.32 -4.49
N LYS A 40 -1.47 14.79 -4.16
CA LYS A 40 -0.62 15.35 -3.10
C LYS A 40 -0.16 16.75 -3.50
N GLY A 41 0.30 16.99 -4.72
CA GLY A 41 0.70 18.33 -5.17
C GLY A 41 -0.43 19.37 -5.10
N MET A 42 -1.68 18.95 -5.25
CA MET A 42 -2.86 19.82 -5.06
C MET A 42 -3.28 19.99 -3.60
N SER A 43 -2.98 19.02 -2.73
CA SER A 43 -3.33 19.06 -1.31
C SER A 43 -2.21 19.61 -0.43
N ASP A 44 -0.98 19.69 -0.94
CA ASP A 44 0.18 20.27 -0.24
C ASP A 44 0.01 21.77 0.01
N ASP A 45 -0.86 22.44 -0.76
CA ASP A 45 -1.26 23.82 -0.48
C ASP A 45 -2.06 23.93 0.83
N GLU A 46 -2.64 22.83 1.34
CA GLU A 46 -3.51 22.89 2.51
C GLU A 46 -2.99 22.18 3.76
N VAL A 47 -2.28 21.04 3.68
CA VAL A 47 -1.86 20.32 4.91
C VAL A 47 -0.61 19.46 4.70
N GLU A 48 0.56 19.98 5.06
CA GLU A 48 1.87 19.30 4.96
C GLU A 48 1.98 18.00 5.79
N THR A 49 1.03 17.69 6.68
CA THR A 49 1.26 16.65 7.71
C THR A 49 0.07 15.72 7.93
N ALA A 50 -0.15 14.76 7.02
CA ALA A 50 -0.90 13.56 7.38
C ALA A 50 -0.52 12.36 6.49
N LYS A 51 0.63 11.78 6.82
CA LYS A 51 0.83 10.32 6.83
C LYS A 51 0.34 9.60 5.56
N SER A 52 1.17 9.63 4.50
CA SER A 52 1.14 8.50 3.55
C SER A 52 1.53 7.27 4.36
N ASP A 53 0.51 6.48 4.66
CA ASP A 53 0.54 5.23 5.37
C ASP A 53 1.87 4.51 5.21
N SER A 54 2.55 4.41 6.34
CA SER A 54 3.47 3.36 6.71
C SER A 54 3.24 2.15 5.83
N ILE A 55 4.17 1.97 4.89
CA ILE A 55 4.47 0.72 4.24
C ILE A 55 4.65 -0.29 5.39
N LYS A 56 3.56 -0.94 5.80
CA LYS A 56 3.59 -2.26 6.43
C LYS A 56 4.03 -3.23 5.33
N THR A 57 5.27 -3.11 4.89
CA THR A 57 5.95 -4.27 4.34
C THR A 57 6.08 -5.20 5.54
N ILE A 58 5.36 -6.30 5.44
CA ILE A 58 5.45 -7.42 6.36
C ILE A 58 6.83 -8.03 6.08
N ASP A 59 7.88 -7.42 6.63
CA ASP A 59 9.22 -8.00 6.61
C ASP A 59 9.18 -9.20 7.55
N ASN A 60 8.80 -10.34 6.98
CA ASN A 60 8.95 -11.66 7.57
C ASN A 60 10.44 -12.03 7.58
N THR A 61 11.26 -11.24 8.26
CA THR A 61 12.60 -11.63 8.66
C THR A 61 12.53 -12.15 10.09
N GLY A 62 12.12 -13.42 10.18
CA GLY A 62 12.36 -14.20 11.37
C GLY A 62 13.84 -14.18 11.72
N LYS A 63 14.20 -13.48 12.79
CA LYS A 63 15.33 -13.83 13.65
C LYS A 63 15.07 -13.22 15.04
N PRO A 64 15.24 -14.01 16.11
CA PRO A 64 14.33 -14.01 17.24
C PRO A 64 14.65 -12.94 18.26
N THR A 65 13.59 -12.54 18.95
CA THR A 65 13.54 -11.97 20.29
C THR A 65 14.55 -12.64 21.22
N ASN A 66 15.75 -12.08 21.31
CA ASN A 66 16.68 -12.35 22.40
C ASN A 66 17.32 -11.04 22.83
N VAL A 67 16.60 -10.30 23.67
CA VAL A 67 17.21 -9.73 24.87
C VAL A 67 16.16 -9.83 25.97
N GLN A 68 16.21 -10.97 26.64
CA GLN A 68 15.68 -11.29 27.95
C GLN A 68 15.65 -10.07 28.88
N ALA A 69 14.53 -9.93 29.58
CA ALA A 69 14.31 -9.03 30.70
C ALA A 69 15.54 -8.91 31.63
N ASN A 70 15.93 -7.68 31.97
CA ASN A 70 16.73 -7.38 33.15
C ASN A 70 15.76 -7.01 34.28
N PRO A 71 15.36 -7.96 35.15
CA PRO A 71 14.41 -7.70 36.22
C PRO A 71 15.11 -6.96 37.36
N GLN A 72 14.38 -6.05 37.99
CA GLN A 72 14.58 -5.62 39.38
C GLN A 72 15.91 -4.92 39.71
N ARG A 73 15.97 -3.61 39.46
CA ARG A 73 16.59 -2.72 40.44
C ARG A 73 15.52 -2.41 41.49
N GLN A 74 15.49 -3.24 42.54
CA GLN A 74 14.88 -2.87 43.81
C GLN A 74 15.75 -1.76 44.39
N ASP A 75 15.28 -0.51 44.29
CA ASP A 75 15.92 0.60 44.97
C ASP A 75 15.55 0.52 46.45
N SER A 76 16.37 -0.23 47.18
CA SER A 76 16.46 -0.16 48.63
C SER A 76 17.33 1.04 48.97
N THR A 77 16.75 2.14 49.46
CA THR A 77 17.51 3.15 50.24
C THR A 77 16.56 3.84 51.21
N VAL A 78 16.69 3.36 52.47
CA VAL A 78 16.62 4.05 53.78
C VAL A 78 15.40 4.91 54.10
#